data_AF-A0A183G312-F1
#
_entry.id   AF-A0A183G312-F1
#
_cell.length_a   1.000
_cell.length_b   1.000
_cell.length_c   1.000
_cell.angle_alpha   90.00
_cell.angle_beta   90.00
_cell.angle_gamma   90.00
#
_symmetry.space_group_name_H-M   'P 1'
#
loop_
_entity.id
_entity.type
_entity.pdbx_description
1 polymer ?
#
loop_
_entity_poly.entity_id
_entity_poly.type
_entity_poly.pdbx_seq_one_letter_code
_entity_poly.pdbx_strand_id
1 'polypeptide(L)'
;MSSMGNFFSSDGLPPRLNGIKEDTFVFFTISERWPKTIVKIVDHFHCKRRDLMEQYGPGADADVKAVIAELSEMRYRIATDKELENISDTSYSYEMWNKLLAQMREKEGENGVTWFKIDWLFAECYMYRRIVGTTAKTKHLKSFDFFQEQKIEGFTSHLEQIRDGIKYIFAVAQNLTVQQEKETLEVLLKVTVLQRNFGTCVRKCVGEIC
;
A
#
# COMPACT_ATOMS: atom_id res chain seq x y z
N MET A 1 33.62 19.94 10.41
CA MET A 1 33.57 19.98 8.93
C MET A 1 32.64 18.86 8.48
N SER A 2 31.38 19.18 8.21
CA SER A 2 30.39 18.21 7.72
C SER A 2 30.67 17.96 6.25
N SER A 3 31.06 16.73 5.90
CA SER A 3 31.15 16.29 4.51
C SER A 3 29.74 16.35 3.91
N MET A 4 29.50 17.31 3.02
CA MET A 4 28.36 17.25 2.11
C MET A 4 28.64 16.10 1.15
N GLY A 5 28.11 14.92 1.47
CA GLY A 5 28.15 13.76 0.58
C GLY A 5 27.49 14.11 -0.76
N ASN A 6 28.06 13.59 -1.85
CA ASN A 6 27.58 13.78 -3.22
C ASN A 6 26.05 13.62 -3.30
N PHE A 7 25.37 14.71 -3.64
CA PHE A 7 23.90 14.78 -3.73
C PHE A 7 23.35 14.17 -5.04
N PHE A 8 24.20 13.65 -5.91
CA PHE A 8 23.84 13.15 -7.22
C PHE A 8 24.37 11.73 -7.43
N SER A 9 23.51 10.87 -7.99
CA SER A 9 23.85 9.53 -8.46
C SER A 9 24.80 9.60 -9.66
N SER A 10 25.38 8.46 -10.06
CA SER A 10 26.23 8.33 -11.27
C SER A 10 25.64 8.95 -12.54
N ASP A 11 24.32 9.06 -12.59
CA ASP A 11 23.55 9.48 -13.76
C ASP A 11 23.13 10.97 -13.69
N GLY A 12 23.65 11.73 -12.71
CA GLY A 12 23.31 13.15 -12.50
C GLY A 12 21.92 13.40 -11.88
N LEU A 13 21.18 12.33 -11.57
CA LEU A 13 19.88 12.38 -10.90
C LEU A 13 20.03 12.34 -9.37
N PRO A 14 19.11 12.95 -8.61
CA PRO A 14 19.11 12.81 -7.16
C PRO A 14 19.04 11.33 -6.76
N PRO A 15 19.68 10.94 -5.65
CA PRO A 15 19.67 9.57 -5.17
C PRO A 15 18.24 9.13 -4.89
N ARG A 16 17.98 7.85 -5.20
CA ARG A 16 16.71 7.22 -4.88
C ARG A 16 16.61 7.06 -3.37
N LEU A 17 15.41 7.25 -2.84
CA LEU A 17 15.14 7.10 -1.42
C LEU A 17 15.31 5.64 -1.00
N ASN A 18 15.99 5.40 0.12
CA ASN A 18 16.18 4.07 0.70
C ASN A 18 16.06 4.16 2.24
N GLY A 19 16.09 3.00 2.89
CA GLY A 19 15.96 2.84 4.33
C GLY A 19 17.27 2.88 5.10
N ILE A 20 18.41 3.26 4.53
CA ILE A 20 19.70 3.12 5.24
C ILE A 20 19.78 4.04 6.46
N LYS A 21 19.13 5.21 6.41
CA LYS A 21 19.25 6.26 7.42
C LYS A 21 18.07 6.22 8.42
N GLU A 22 18.37 5.94 9.69
CA GLU A 22 17.38 5.63 10.73
C GLU A 22 16.37 6.75 11.04
N ASP A 23 16.76 8.01 10.88
CA ASP A 23 15.91 9.18 11.17
C ASP A 23 14.97 9.57 10.01
N THR A 24 14.91 8.75 8.96
CA THR A 24 14.10 9.04 7.77
C THR A 24 12.72 8.42 7.86
N PHE A 25 11.77 9.07 7.18
CA PHE A 25 10.42 8.52 6.96
C PHE A 25 10.46 7.12 6.33
N VAL A 26 11.43 6.88 5.46
CA VAL A 26 11.60 5.61 4.75
C VAL A 26 12.00 4.51 5.72
N PHE A 27 13.03 4.74 6.54
CA PHE A 27 13.42 3.78 7.57
C PHE A 27 12.24 3.44 8.48
N PHE A 28 11.53 4.44 9.02
CA PHE A 28 10.34 4.22 9.84
C PHE A 28 9.25 3.43 9.10
N THR A 29 9.08 3.67 7.80
CA THR A 29 8.10 2.93 7.00
C THR A 29 8.47 1.46 6.89
N ILE A 30 9.74 1.15 6.63
CA ILE A 30 10.24 -0.22 6.46
C ILE A 30 10.29 -0.96 7.80
N SER A 31 10.79 -0.32 8.87
CA SER A 31 10.98 -0.97 10.18
C SER A 31 9.69 -1.10 10.99
N GLU A 32 8.75 -0.17 10.84
CA GLU A 32 7.54 -0.15 11.67
C GLU A 32 6.26 -0.38 10.88
N ARG A 33 6.04 0.34 9.77
CA ARG A 33 4.75 0.30 9.06
C ARG A 33 4.54 -1.00 8.30
N TRP A 34 5.54 -1.44 7.54
CA TRP A 34 5.45 -2.67 6.76
C TRP A 34 5.21 -3.92 7.64
N PRO A 35 5.97 -4.15 8.73
CA PRO A 35 5.67 -5.25 9.65
C PRO A 35 4.27 -5.20 10.24
N LYS A 36 3.79 -4.01 10.65
CA LYS A 36 2.42 -3.83 11.16
C LYS A 36 1.36 -4.17 10.11
N THR A 37 1.57 -3.78 8.84
CA THR A 37 0.68 -4.16 7.74
C THR A 37 0.63 -5.68 7.56
N ILE A 38 1.80 -6.34 7.55
CA ILE A 38 1.86 -7.80 7.38
C ILE A 38 1.20 -8.52 8.56
N VAL A 39 1.42 -8.07 9.79
CA VAL A 39 0.75 -8.61 10.99
C VAL A 39 -0.77 -8.52 10.86
N LYS A 40 -1.30 -7.36 10.46
CA LYS A 40 -2.75 -7.19 10.27
C LYS A 40 -3.32 -8.17 9.24
N ILE A 41 -2.58 -8.44 8.17
CA ILE A 41 -3.00 -9.42 7.16
C ILE A 41 -2.99 -10.84 7.73
N VAL A 42 -1.93 -11.20 8.46
CA VAL A 42 -1.84 -12.50 9.15
C VAL A 42 -3.00 -12.70 10.13
N ASP A 43 -3.27 -11.69 10.96
CA ASP A 43 -4.38 -11.71 11.92
C ASP A 43 -5.72 -11.85 11.20
N HIS A 44 -5.90 -11.18 10.05
CA HIS A 44 -7.10 -11.31 9.24
C HIS A 44 -7.31 -12.74 8.73
N PHE A 45 -6.27 -13.40 8.22
CA PHE A 45 -6.35 -14.83 7.86
C PHE A 45 -6.64 -15.73 9.05
N HIS A 46 -6.06 -15.46 10.22
CA HIS A 46 -6.36 -16.21 11.44
C HIS A 46 -7.84 -16.11 11.82
N CYS A 47 -8.40 -14.89 11.83
CA CYS A 47 -9.80 -14.64 12.17
C CYS A 47 -10.76 -15.25 11.13
N LYS A 48 -10.43 -15.17 9.84
CA LYS A 48 -11.29 -15.63 8.73
C LYS A 48 -11.12 -17.12 8.39
N ARG A 49 -10.20 -17.81 9.04
CA ARG A 49 -9.87 -19.21 8.76
C ARG A 49 -11.10 -20.11 8.72
N ARG A 50 -12.00 -20.00 9.70
CA ARG A 50 -13.23 -20.80 9.74
C ARG A 50 -14.15 -20.48 8.57
N ASP A 51 -14.41 -19.20 8.32
CA ASP A 51 -15.29 -18.74 7.23
C ASP A 51 -14.74 -19.20 5.86
N LEU A 52 -13.42 -19.15 5.67
CA LEU A 52 -12.75 -19.65 4.46
C LEU A 52 -12.88 -21.17 4.30
N MET A 53 -12.80 -21.93 5.39
CA MET A 53 -13.01 -23.38 5.36
C MET A 53 -14.46 -23.75 5.06
N GLU A 54 -15.43 -22.97 5.56
CA GLU A 54 -16.85 -23.15 5.23
C GLU A 54 -17.13 -22.84 3.75
N GLN A 55 -16.50 -21.79 3.22
CA GLN A 55 -16.70 -21.36 1.83
C GLN A 55 -16.01 -22.26 0.79
N TYR A 56 -14.77 -22.69 1.05
CA TYR A 56 -13.93 -23.38 0.06
C TYR A 56 -13.65 -24.85 0.41
N GLY A 57 -14.14 -25.32 1.56
CA GLY A 57 -13.95 -26.67 2.07
C GLY A 57 -12.68 -26.85 2.91
N PRO A 58 -12.45 -28.06 3.45
CA PRO A 58 -11.36 -28.33 4.38
C PRO A 58 -9.95 -28.15 3.78
N GLY A 59 -9.82 -28.20 2.45
CA GLY A 59 -8.56 -27.93 1.75
C GLY A 59 -8.06 -26.48 1.89
N ALA A 60 -8.95 -25.53 2.17
CA ALA A 60 -8.59 -24.13 2.39
C ALA A 60 -7.79 -23.93 3.68
N ASP A 61 -7.88 -24.85 4.64
CA ASP A 61 -7.09 -24.79 5.88
C ASP A 61 -5.57 -24.85 5.60
N ALA A 62 -5.17 -25.70 4.67
CA ALA A 62 -3.78 -25.84 4.26
C ALA A 62 -3.30 -24.57 3.55
N ASP A 63 -4.13 -24.01 2.67
CA ASP A 63 -3.84 -22.76 1.96
C ASP A 63 -3.67 -21.58 2.94
N VAL A 64 -4.57 -21.44 3.93
CA VAL A 64 -4.47 -20.39 4.96
C VAL A 64 -3.17 -20.52 5.77
N LYS A 65 -2.82 -21.73 6.20
CA LYS A 65 -1.57 -21.97 6.94
C LYS A 65 -0.34 -21.64 6.10
N ALA A 66 -0.33 -22.02 4.82
CA ALA A 66 0.78 -21.72 3.92
C ALA A 66 0.96 -20.20 3.73
N VAL A 67 -0.13 -19.46 3.52
CA VAL A 67 -0.11 -17.99 3.41
C VAL A 67 0.42 -17.35 4.70
N ILE A 68 -0.07 -17.76 5.87
CA ILE A 68 0.40 -17.23 7.17
C ILE A 68 1.90 -17.49 7.37
N ALA A 69 2.37 -18.68 7.01
CA ALA A 69 3.78 -19.04 7.13
C ALA A 69 4.66 -18.15 6.24
N GLU A 70 4.32 -17.99 4.94
CA GLU A 70 5.08 -17.15 4.01
C GLU A 70 5.08 -15.67 4.44
N LEU A 71 3.94 -15.14 4.89
CA LEU A 71 3.84 -13.76 5.37
C LEU A 71 4.66 -13.53 6.65
N SER A 72 4.63 -14.50 7.58
CA SER A 72 5.41 -14.43 8.82
C SER A 72 6.92 -14.49 8.55
N GLU A 73 7.35 -15.32 7.60
CA GLU A 73 8.73 -15.37 7.14
C GLU A 73 9.14 -14.04 6.50
N MET A 74 8.32 -13.50 5.59
CA MET A 74 8.60 -12.21 4.95
C MET A 74 8.75 -11.08 5.98
N ARG A 75 7.91 -11.04 7.02
CA ARG A 75 8.05 -10.07 8.12
C ARG A 75 9.40 -10.19 8.82
N TYR A 76 9.83 -11.42 9.13
CA TYR A 76 11.13 -11.68 9.75
C TYR A 76 12.28 -11.22 8.84
N ARG A 77 12.20 -11.51 7.54
CA ARG A 77 13.21 -11.10 6.56
C ARG A 77 13.33 -9.58 6.43
N ILE A 78 12.20 -8.86 6.45
CA ILE A 78 12.18 -7.39 6.49
C ILE A 78 12.85 -6.92 7.78
N ALA A 79 12.43 -7.42 8.94
CA ALA A 79 12.95 -6.98 10.24
C ALA A 79 14.46 -7.24 10.43
N THR A 80 15.02 -8.23 9.73
CA THR A 80 16.44 -8.60 9.80
C THR A 80 17.25 -8.17 8.57
N ASP A 81 16.69 -7.26 7.76
CA ASP A 81 17.29 -6.71 6.54
C ASP A 81 17.94 -7.76 5.63
N LYS A 82 17.23 -8.86 5.38
CA LYS A 82 17.70 -9.91 4.48
C LYS A 82 17.68 -9.47 3.02
N GLU A 83 18.45 -10.17 2.20
CA GLU A 83 18.46 -10.02 0.76
C GLU A 83 17.08 -10.33 0.17
N LEU A 84 16.69 -9.60 -0.88
CA LEU A 84 15.48 -9.89 -1.63
C LEU A 84 15.67 -11.16 -2.44
N GLU A 85 14.62 -11.99 -2.51
CA GLU A 85 14.67 -13.29 -3.19
C GLU A 85 13.97 -13.24 -4.54
N ASN A 86 14.24 -14.23 -5.40
CA ASN A 86 13.43 -14.39 -6.60
C ASN A 86 12.00 -14.77 -6.23
N ILE A 87 11.05 -14.23 -7.00
CA ILE A 87 9.65 -14.59 -6.90
C ILE A 87 9.46 -15.96 -7.56
N SER A 88 8.80 -16.86 -6.82
CA SER A 88 8.55 -18.24 -7.23
C SER A 88 7.13 -18.50 -7.71
N ASP A 89 6.18 -17.60 -7.44
CA ASP A 89 4.83 -17.74 -7.99
C ASP A 89 4.85 -17.34 -9.47
N THR A 90 4.32 -18.20 -10.34
CA THR A 90 4.34 -17.99 -11.80
C THR A 90 3.31 -16.96 -12.29
N SER A 91 2.84 -16.08 -11.41
CA SER A 91 1.77 -15.11 -11.67
C SER A 91 2.30 -13.68 -11.79
N TYR A 92 1.42 -12.71 -12.11
CA TYR A 92 1.70 -11.25 -12.12
C TYR A 92 3.11 -10.85 -12.62
N SER A 93 3.47 -11.31 -13.82
CA SER A 93 4.73 -10.97 -14.51
C SER A 93 6.00 -11.24 -13.67
N TYR A 94 6.06 -12.36 -12.94
CA TYR A 94 7.19 -12.71 -12.06
C TYR A 94 8.56 -12.69 -12.76
N GLU A 95 8.62 -13.03 -14.05
CA GLU A 95 9.87 -13.00 -14.84
C GLU A 95 10.47 -11.59 -14.94
N MET A 96 9.61 -10.57 -15.11
CA MET A 96 10.05 -9.17 -15.14
C MET A 96 10.69 -8.78 -13.81
N TRP A 97 10.08 -9.17 -12.69
CA TRP A 97 10.61 -8.91 -11.35
C TRP A 97 11.94 -9.60 -11.11
N ASN A 98 12.05 -10.88 -11.47
CA ASN A 98 13.28 -11.64 -11.32
C ASN A 98 14.40 -11.08 -12.21
N LYS A 99 14.07 -10.62 -13.41
CA LYS A 99 15.03 -9.91 -14.29
C LYS A 99 15.51 -8.60 -13.66
N LEU A 100 14.61 -7.79 -13.10
CA LEU A 100 14.99 -6.54 -12.43
C LEU A 100 15.87 -6.80 -11.20
N LEU A 101 15.54 -7.81 -10.39
CA LEU A 101 16.37 -8.23 -9.25
C LEU A 101 17.76 -8.68 -9.69
N ALA A 102 17.86 -9.46 -10.77
CA ALA A 102 19.16 -9.88 -11.32
C ALA A 102 20.01 -8.67 -11.75
N GLN A 103 19.42 -7.71 -12.46
CA GLN A 103 20.11 -6.47 -12.85
C GLN A 103 20.57 -5.65 -11.65
N MET A 104 19.76 -5.56 -10.60
CA MET A 104 20.12 -4.87 -9.36
C MET A 104 21.26 -5.57 -8.62
N ARG A 105 21.26 -6.90 -8.58
CA ARG A 105 22.34 -7.71 -7.98
C ARG A 105 23.63 -7.59 -8.75
N GLU A 106 23.58 -7.55 -10.09
CA GLU A 106 24.75 -7.31 -10.94
C GLU A 106 25.38 -5.94 -10.65
N LYS A 107 24.55 -4.92 -10.40
CA LYS A 107 25.02 -3.55 -10.16
C LYS A 107 25.53 -3.31 -8.73
N GLU A 108 24.75 -3.72 -7.74
CA GLU A 108 24.98 -3.36 -6.32
C GLU A 108 25.59 -4.52 -5.49
N GLY A 109 25.67 -5.72 -6.07
CA GLY A 109 25.99 -6.96 -5.35
C GLY A 109 24.81 -7.48 -4.51
N GLU A 110 24.83 -8.77 -4.15
CA GLU A 110 23.76 -9.40 -3.34
C GLU A 110 23.50 -8.64 -2.03
N ASN A 111 24.57 -8.23 -1.34
CA ASN A 111 24.49 -7.49 -0.08
C ASN A 111 23.93 -6.05 -0.22
N GLY A 112 23.81 -5.55 -1.46
CA GLY A 112 23.20 -4.25 -1.79
C GLY A 112 21.69 -4.35 -2.06
N VAL A 113 21.17 -5.56 -2.35
CA VAL A 113 19.77 -5.80 -2.73
C VAL A 113 19.01 -6.36 -1.52
N THR A 114 18.90 -5.54 -0.48
CA THR A 114 18.22 -5.86 0.80
C THR A 114 17.03 -4.92 1.03
N TRP A 115 16.17 -5.24 2.01
CA TRP A 115 14.93 -4.49 2.27
C TRP A 115 15.16 -3.02 2.59
N PHE A 116 16.26 -2.68 3.28
CA PHE A 116 16.58 -1.30 3.66
C PHE A 116 17.51 -0.60 2.66
N LYS A 117 18.35 -1.32 1.90
CA LYS A 117 19.34 -0.67 1.03
C LYS A 117 18.83 -0.35 -0.37
N ILE A 118 17.88 -1.14 -0.87
CA ILE A 118 17.33 -0.93 -2.21
C ILE A 118 16.38 0.27 -2.25
N ASP A 119 16.03 0.68 -3.47
CA ASP A 119 15.07 1.76 -3.70
C ASP A 119 13.75 1.48 -2.99
N TRP A 120 13.31 2.42 -2.17
CA TRP A 120 12.11 2.31 -1.34
C TRP A 120 10.87 1.99 -2.17
N LEU A 121 10.66 2.68 -3.29
CA LEU A 121 9.51 2.45 -4.17
C LEU A 121 9.53 1.02 -4.72
N PHE A 122 10.70 0.50 -5.09
CA PHE A 122 10.82 -0.86 -5.58
C PHE A 122 10.54 -1.87 -4.45
N ALA A 123 11.15 -1.69 -3.28
CA ALA A 123 10.94 -2.56 -2.13
C ALA A 123 9.47 -2.58 -1.68
N GLU A 124 8.78 -1.44 -1.70
CA GLU A 124 7.36 -1.36 -1.36
C GLU A 124 6.49 -2.13 -2.36
N CYS A 125 6.70 -1.89 -3.66
CA CYS A 125 5.98 -2.61 -4.70
C CYS A 125 6.27 -4.11 -4.66
N TYR A 126 7.54 -4.48 -4.42
CA TYR A 126 7.99 -5.86 -4.29
C TYR A 126 7.34 -6.55 -3.08
N MET A 127 7.22 -5.86 -1.94
CA MET A 127 6.52 -6.37 -0.75
C MET A 127 5.07 -6.72 -1.09
N TYR A 128 4.30 -5.80 -1.66
CA TYR A 128 2.89 -6.07 -2.02
C TYR A 128 2.78 -7.14 -3.10
N ARG A 129 3.73 -7.20 -4.04
CA ARG A 129 3.80 -8.26 -5.04
C ARG A 129 4.04 -9.63 -4.38
N ARG A 130 4.93 -9.72 -3.38
CA ARG A 130 5.16 -10.94 -2.59
C ARG A 130 3.91 -11.33 -1.80
N ILE A 131 3.22 -10.37 -1.16
CA ILE A 131 1.95 -10.61 -0.46
C ILE A 131 0.93 -11.26 -1.39
N VAL A 132 0.68 -10.67 -2.56
CA VAL A 132 -0.26 -11.24 -3.55
C VAL A 132 0.22 -12.62 -4.06
N GLY A 133 1.53 -12.80 -4.19
CA GLY A 133 2.13 -14.09 -4.55
C GLY A 133 1.79 -15.22 -3.58
N THR A 134 1.64 -14.92 -2.29
CA THR A 134 1.31 -15.94 -1.27
C THR A 134 -0.03 -16.62 -1.57
N THR A 135 -1.06 -15.88 -1.97
CA THR A 135 -2.36 -16.43 -2.31
C THR A 135 -2.42 -16.96 -3.74
N ALA A 136 -1.65 -16.39 -4.67
CA ALA A 136 -1.60 -16.86 -6.06
C ALA A 136 -1.13 -18.31 -6.20
N LYS A 137 -0.24 -18.77 -5.31
CA LYS A 137 0.24 -20.17 -5.24
C LYS A 137 -0.79 -21.15 -4.70
N THR A 138 -1.78 -20.67 -3.94
CA THR A 138 -2.78 -21.52 -3.28
C THR A 138 -3.78 -22.08 -4.28
N LYS A 139 -4.54 -23.11 -3.87
CA LYS A 139 -5.58 -23.69 -4.73
C LYS A 139 -6.88 -22.89 -4.65
N HIS A 140 -7.26 -22.45 -3.46
CA HIS A 140 -8.58 -21.91 -3.15
C HIS A 140 -8.60 -20.39 -2.96
N LEU A 141 -7.48 -19.77 -2.58
CA LEU A 141 -7.43 -18.36 -2.17
C LEU A 141 -6.90 -17.42 -3.26
N LYS A 142 -6.78 -17.87 -4.51
CA LYS A 142 -6.18 -17.09 -5.61
C LYS A 142 -6.83 -15.72 -5.85
N SER A 143 -8.13 -15.60 -5.60
CA SER A 143 -8.90 -14.36 -5.77
C SER A 143 -9.13 -13.60 -4.47
N PHE A 144 -8.42 -13.95 -3.39
CA PHE A 144 -8.58 -13.31 -2.09
C PHE A 144 -8.04 -11.88 -2.11
N ASP A 145 -8.84 -10.94 -1.61
CA ASP A 145 -8.46 -9.53 -1.48
C ASP A 145 -8.14 -9.18 -0.03
N PHE A 146 -6.84 -9.03 0.25
CA PHE A 146 -6.29 -8.73 1.57
C PHE A 146 -6.82 -7.45 2.22
N PHE A 147 -7.36 -6.52 1.42
CA PHE A 147 -7.79 -5.20 1.89
C PHE A 147 -9.28 -4.96 1.67
N GLN A 148 -10.06 -5.99 1.27
CA GLN A 148 -11.48 -5.85 0.98
C GLN A 148 -12.26 -5.28 2.18
N GLU A 149 -12.11 -5.87 3.36
CA GLU A 149 -12.83 -5.41 4.55
C GLU A 149 -12.45 -3.98 4.94
N GLN A 150 -11.15 -3.64 4.86
CA GLN A 150 -10.68 -2.29 5.14
C GLN A 150 -11.24 -1.26 4.15
N LYS A 151 -11.40 -1.63 2.87
CA LYS A 151 -12.05 -0.79 1.85
C LYS A 151 -13.53 -0.61 2.12
N ILE A 152 -14.24 -1.68 2.50
CA ILE A 152 -15.66 -1.63 2.85
C ILE A 152 -15.85 -0.75 4.09
N GLU A 153 -15.08 -0.98 5.15
CA GLU A 153 -15.13 -0.20 6.39
C GLU A 153 -14.82 1.29 6.12
N GLY A 154 -13.80 1.56 5.31
CA GLY A 154 -13.46 2.92 4.87
C GLY A 154 -14.61 3.59 4.13
N PHE A 155 -15.31 2.87 3.25
CA PHE A 155 -16.50 3.39 2.57
C PHE A 155 -17.67 3.60 3.53
N THR A 156 -17.99 2.62 4.37
CA THR A 156 -19.16 2.66 5.26
C THR A 156 -19.03 3.71 6.36
N SER A 157 -17.81 3.92 6.87
CA SER A 157 -17.53 4.96 7.89
C SER A 157 -17.66 6.39 7.36
N HIS A 158 -17.70 6.57 6.03
CA HIS A 158 -17.76 7.89 5.39
C HIS A 158 -19.08 8.15 4.65
N LEU A 159 -20.14 7.37 4.91
CA LEU A 159 -21.42 7.49 4.19
C LEU A 159 -22.08 8.86 4.33
N GLU A 160 -21.95 9.52 5.48
CA GLU A 160 -22.50 10.86 5.69
C GLU A 160 -21.77 11.90 4.82
N GLN A 161 -20.45 11.85 4.80
CA GLN A 161 -19.61 12.74 3.99
C GLN A 161 -19.87 12.53 2.50
N ILE A 162 -19.99 11.26 2.07
CA ILE A 162 -20.36 10.92 0.69
C ILE A 162 -21.74 11.49 0.35
N ARG A 163 -22.73 11.33 1.24
CA ARG A 163 -24.08 11.87 1.05
C ARG A 163 -24.07 13.40 0.92
N ASP A 164 -23.32 14.09 1.76
CA ASP A 164 -23.22 15.56 1.72
C ASP A 164 -22.52 16.05 0.45
N GLY A 165 -21.46 15.37 0.03
CA GLY A 165 -20.80 15.64 -1.26
C GLY A 165 -21.74 15.44 -2.45
N ILE A 166 -22.53 14.36 -2.45
CA ILE A 166 -23.54 14.10 -3.48
C ILE A 166 -24.60 15.21 -3.49
N LYS A 167 -25.14 15.60 -2.33
CA LYS A 167 -26.11 16.70 -2.22
C LYS A 167 -25.56 18.01 -2.75
N TYR A 168 -24.32 18.34 -2.40
CA TYR A 168 -23.64 19.54 -2.90
C TYR A 168 -23.53 19.53 -4.42
N ILE A 169 -23.07 18.41 -5.01
CA ILE A 169 -22.95 18.25 -6.47
C ILE A 169 -24.33 18.44 -7.14
N PHE A 170 -25.39 17.84 -6.61
CA PHE A 170 -26.74 18.00 -7.17
C PHE A 170 -27.26 19.44 -7.06
N ALA A 171 -27.08 20.09 -5.91
CA ALA A 171 -27.52 21.47 -5.69
C ALA A 171 -26.84 22.45 -6.65
N VAL A 172 -25.54 22.25 -6.88
CA VAL A 172 -24.74 23.08 -7.77
C VAL A 172 -25.03 22.77 -9.24
N ALA A 173 -25.18 21.50 -9.62
CA ALA A 173 -25.50 21.11 -10.99
C ALA A 173 -26.83 21.71 -11.51
N GLN A 174 -27.79 21.97 -10.61
CA GLN A 174 -29.07 22.59 -10.95
C GLN A 174 -29.01 24.11 -11.14
N ASN A 175 -27.99 24.79 -10.58
CA ASN A 175 -27.95 26.25 -10.48
C ASN A 175 -26.60 26.85 -10.91
N LEU A 176 -25.81 26.12 -11.69
CA LEU A 176 -24.45 26.55 -12.05
C LEU A 176 -24.50 27.78 -12.98
N THR A 177 -24.02 28.92 -12.49
CA THR A 177 -23.78 30.11 -13.31
C THR A 177 -22.30 30.20 -13.69
N VAL A 178 -21.99 30.80 -14.84
CA VAL A 178 -20.60 30.99 -15.34
C VAL A 178 -19.71 31.68 -14.30
N GLN A 179 -20.29 32.57 -13.47
CA GLN A 179 -19.56 33.28 -12.42
C GLN A 179 -19.14 32.37 -11.24
N GLN A 180 -19.93 31.32 -10.96
CA GLN A 180 -19.74 30.39 -9.83
C GLN A 180 -19.00 29.10 -10.23
N GLU A 181 -18.77 28.86 -11.52
CA GLU A 181 -18.06 27.68 -12.04
C GLU A 181 -16.67 27.53 -11.43
N LYS A 182 -15.90 28.63 -11.41
CA LYS A 182 -14.54 28.63 -10.86
C LYS A 182 -14.53 28.32 -9.36
N GLU A 183 -15.41 28.94 -8.59
CA GLU A 183 -15.52 28.75 -7.14
C GLU A 183 -15.96 27.31 -6.81
N THR A 184 -16.93 26.78 -7.56
CA THR A 184 -17.37 25.39 -7.45
C THR A 184 -16.24 24.42 -7.72
N LEU A 185 -15.48 24.64 -8.80
CA LEU A 185 -14.35 23.78 -9.16
C LEU A 185 -13.27 23.82 -8.07
N GLU A 186 -12.97 25.00 -7.52
CA GLU A 186 -12.03 25.11 -6.39
C GLU A 186 -12.50 24.33 -5.16
N VAL A 187 -13.80 24.36 -4.84
CA VAL A 187 -14.36 23.59 -3.72
C VAL A 187 -14.24 22.09 -3.99
N LEU A 188 -14.60 21.61 -5.19
CA LEU A 188 -14.50 20.20 -5.56
C LEU A 188 -13.03 19.70 -5.57
N LEU A 189 -12.09 20.54 -6.02
CA LEU A 189 -10.66 20.23 -5.96
C LEU A 189 -10.17 20.15 -4.52
N LYS A 190 -10.54 21.11 -3.66
CA LYS A 190 -10.19 21.08 -2.23
C LYS A 190 -10.74 19.84 -1.55
N VAL A 191 -11.98 19.47 -1.85
CA VAL A 191 -12.62 18.23 -1.38
C VAL A 191 -11.82 17.00 -1.80
N THR A 192 -11.39 16.93 -3.07
CA THR A 192 -10.66 15.79 -3.63
C THR A 192 -9.26 15.64 -3.05
N VAL A 193 -8.59 16.75 -2.74
CA VAL A 193 -7.25 16.73 -2.13
C VAL A 193 -7.32 16.40 -0.62
N LEU A 194 -8.34 16.89 0.08
CA LEU A 194 -8.41 16.82 1.54
C LEU A 194 -9.17 15.62 2.08
N GLN A 195 -9.77 14.77 1.23
CA GLN A 195 -10.62 13.57 1.46
C GLN A 195 -10.84 13.04 2.90
N ARG A 196 -9.82 12.99 3.76
CA ARG A 196 -9.91 12.60 5.18
C ARG A 196 -10.38 13.70 6.16
N ASN A 197 -10.45 14.96 5.74
CA ASN A 197 -10.91 16.10 6.54
C ASN A 197 -12.23 16.70 6.00
N PHE A 198 -12.99 15.93 5.23
CA PHE A 198 -14.19 16.41 4.56
C PHE A 198 -15.23 16.96 5.55
N GLY A 199 -15.47 16.26 6.65
CA GLY A 199 -16.48 16.66 7.65
C GLY A 199 -16.17 17.96 8.40
N THR A 200 -14.91 18.38 8.47
CA THR A 200 -14.49 19.67 9.06
C THR A 200 -14.33 20.76 8.01
N CYS A 201 -13.95 20.41 6.79
CA CYS A 201 -13.76 21.37 5.70
C CYS A 201 -15.10 21.85 5.12
N VAL A 202 -16.08 20.97 4.90
CA VAL A 202 -17.39 21.37 4.37
C VAL A 202 -18.16 22.22 5.37
N ARG A 203 -18.16 21.86 6.66
CA ARG A 203 -18.76 22.70 7.71
C ARG A 203 -18.12 24.07 7.84
N LYS A 204 -16.82 24.21 7.53
CA LYS A 204 -16.12 25.50 7.52
C LYS A 204 -16.29 26.28 6.21
N CYS A 205 -16.39 25.59 5.07
CA CYS A 205 -16.48 26.22 3.76
C CYS A 205 -17.92 26.60 3.37
N VAL A 206 -18.93 25.86 3.84
CA VAL A 206 -20.34 26.13 3.52
C VAL A 206 -20.95 27.17 4.46
N GLY A 207 -20.23 27.54 5.53
CA GLY A 207 -20.83 28.31 6.62
C GLY A 207 -21.92 27.49 7.31
N GLU A 208 -22.19 27.83 8.56
CA GLU A 208 -23.31 27.26 9.30
C GLU A 208 -24.61 27.36 8.49
N ILE A 209 -25.11 26.22 8.02
CA ILE A 209 -26.53 26.06 7.74
C ILE A 209 -27.01 24.99 8.72
N CYS A 210 -27.39 25.52 9.89
CA CYS A 210 -28.04 24.89 11.06
C CYS A 210 -27.23 23.86 11.86
#